data_AF-A0A1H6R6D7-F1
#
_entry.id   AF-A0A1H6R6D7-F1
#
_cell.length_a   1.000
_cell.length_b   1.000
_cell.length_c   1.000
_cell.angle_alpha   90.00
_cell.angle_beta   90.00
_cell.angle_gamma   90.00
#
_symmetry.space_group_name_H-M   'P 1'
#
loop_
_entity.id
_entity.type
_entity.pdbx_description
1 polymer ?
#
loop_
_entity_poly.entity_id
_entity_poly.type
_entity_poly.pdbx_seq_one_letter_code
_entity_poly.pdbx_strand_id
1 'polypeptide(L)'
;MAKHTILMQTAQVQKLIDFFDGYTDDKIASCHFEGKKGIKATFSVESELDAEATASHLKNLFKATPAGKVLYFSIQPDTFFKK
;
A
#
# COMPACT_ATOMS: atom_id res chain seq x y z
N MET A 1 -7.71 8.21 14.56
CA MET A 1 -6.96 7.47 13.52
C MET A 1 -7.95 6.67 12.69
N ALA A 2 -7.77 6.66 11.37
CA ALA A 2 -8.69 5.98 10.47
C ALA A 2 -8.00 4.76 9.84
N LYS A 3 -8.75 3.67 9.74
CA LYS A 3 -8.34 2.45 9.05
C LYS A 3 -8.71 2.59 7.56
N HIS A 4 -7.72 2.48 6.69
CA HIS A 4 -7.87 2.59 5.25
C HIS A 4 -7.49 1.29 4.57
N THR A 5 -8.39 0.78 3.73
CA THR A 5 -8.06 -0.35 2.87
C THR A 5 -7.34 0.17 1.64
N ILE A 6 -6.08 -0.24 1.45
CA ILE A 6 -5.22 0.13 0.33
C ILE A 6 -5.00 -1.10 -0.55
N LEU A 7 -5.28 -0.95 -1.84
CA LEU A 7 -5.04 -1.95 -2.86
C LEU A 7 -3.71 -1.64 -3.55
N MET A 8 -2.79 -2.59 -3.49
CA MET A 8 -1.49 -2.51 -4.13
C MET A 8 -1.36 -3.61 -5.17
N GLN A 9 -0.89 -3.27 -6.37
CA GLN A 9 -0.76 -4.24 -7.45
C GLN A 9 0.54 -4.07 -8.22
N THR A 10 1.22 -5.18 -8.48
CA THR A 10 2.44 -5.23 -9.29
C THR A 10 2.71 -6.67 -9.75
N ALA A 11 3.51 -6.83 -10.80
CA ALA A 11 3.92 -8.14 -11.29
C ALA A 11 4.64 -8.98 -10.22
N GLN A 12 5.37 -8.34 -9.31
CA GLN A 12 6.07 -8.98 -8.19
C GLN A 12 5.40 -8.64 -6.85
N VAL A 13 4.10 -8.93 -6.72
CA VAL A 13 3.29 -8.55 -5.54
C VAL A 13 3.88 -9.04 -4.21
N GLN A 14 4.61 -10.16 -4.22
CA GLN A 14 5.25 -10.68 -3.02
C GLN A 14 6.25 -9.68 -2.42
N LYS A 15 7.01 -8.95 -3.24
CA LYS A 15 7.93 -7.91 -2.75
C LYS A 15 7.22 -6.73 -2.11
N LEU A 16 6.01 -6.40 -2.57
CA LEU A 16 5.19 -5.38 -1.92
C LEU A 16 4.71 -5.87 -0.56
N ILE A 17 4.27 -7.12 -0.47
CA ILE A 17 3.82 -7.76 0.77
C ILE A 17 4.96 -7.77 1.77
N ASP A 18 6.12 -8.31 1.39
CA ASP A 18 7.28 -8.42 2.28
C ASP A 18 7.82 -7.04 2.72
N PHE A 19 7.58 -5.98 1.94
CA PHE A 19 8.00 -4.61 2.27
C PHE A 19 6.99 -3.86 3.15
N PHE A 20 5.70 -4.03 2.90
CA PHE A 20 4.64 -3.26 3.57
C PHE A 20 4.01 -3.98 4.74
N ASP A 21 4.08 -5.30 4.82
CA ASP A 21 3.52 -6.05 5.95
C ASP A 21 4.36 -5.77 7.22
N GLY A 22 3.74 -5.15 8.22
CA GLY A 22 4.41 -4.67 9.42
C GLY A 22 5.11 -3.31 9.27
N TYR A 23 4.93 -2.60 8.15
CA TYR A 23 5.48 -1.26 7.98
C TYR A 23 4.79 -0.26 8.93
N THR A 24 5.58 0.57 9.60
CA THR A 24 5.13 1.66 10.47
C THR A 24 6.03 2.88 10.27
N ASP A 25 5.48 4.07 10.44
CA ASP A 25 6.17 5.35 10.26
C ASP A 25 5.46 6.43 11.08
N ASP A 26 6.03 7.64 11.13
CA ASP A 26 5.46 8.80 11.85
C ASP A 26 4.01 9.11 11.41
N LYS A 27 3.65 8.76 10.16
CA LYS A 27 2.32 9.00 9.55
C LYS A 27 1.45 7.75 9.45
N ILE A 28 2.05 6.56 9.58
CA ILE A 28 1.39 5.27 9.42
C ILE A 28 1.59 4.47 10.69
N ALA A 29 0.52 4.34 11.47
CA ALA A 29 0.52 3.61 12.72
C ALA A 29 0.64 2.10 12.51
N SER A 30 0.00 1.55 11.46
CA SER A 30 0.17 0.15 11.07
C SER A 30 -0.12 -0.09 9.59
N CYS A 31 0.64 -0.98 8.97
CA CYS A 31 0.30 -1.61 7.70
C CYS A 31 0.22 -3.12 7.91
N HIS A 32 -0.94 -3.71 7.65
CA HIS A 32 -1.14 -5.15 7.71
C HIS A 32 -1.62 -5.69 6.36
N PHE A 33 -1.01 -6.76 5.89
CA PHE A 33 -1.47 -7.47 4.71
C PHE A 33 -2.71 -8.33 5.01
N GLU A 34 -3.84 -8.03 4.38
CA GLU A 34 -5.11 -8.76 4.59
C GLU A 34 -5.26 -9.94 3.62
N GLY A 35 -4.69 -9.84 2.42
CA GLY A 35 -4.78 -10.92 1.43
C GLY A 35 -4.42 -10.48 0.02
N LYS A 36 -4.23 -11.45 -0.89
CA LYS A 36 -3.96 -11.18 -2.31
C LYS A 36 -4.89 -11.95 -3.22
N LYS A 37 -5.23 -11.34 -4.36
CA LYS A 37 -5.95 -11.95 -5.47
C LYS A 37 -5.15 -11.74 -6.75
N GLY A 38 -4.37 -12.76 -7.13
CA GLY A 38 -3.44 -12.68 -8.25
C GLY A 38 -2.33 -11.66 -7.97
N ILE A 39 -2.19 -10.64 -8.84
CA ILE A 39 -1.20 -9.56 -8.71
C ILE A 39 -1.64 -8.41 -7.80
N LYS A 40 -2.87 -8.44 -7.28
CA LYS A 40 -3.44 -7.42 -6.39
C LYS A 40 -3.33 -7.91 -4.94
N ALA A 41 -2.70 -7.12 -4.08
CA ALA A 41 -2.65 -7.29 -2.63
C ALA A 41 -3.51 -6.21 -1.95
N THR A 42 -4.22 -6.63 -0.93
CA THR A 42 -5.06 -5.79 -0.08
C THR A 42 -4.33 -5.59 1.24
N PHE A 43 -4.14 -4.33 1.61
CA PHE A 43 -3.53 -3.93 2.86
C PHE A 43 -4.54 -3.12 3.67
N SER A 44 -4.57 -3.40 4.96
CA SER A 44 -5.20 -2.58 5.96
C SER A 44 -4.15 -1.63 6.52
N VAL A 45 -4.34 -0.33 6.33
CA VAL A 45 -3.40 0.70 6.78
C VAL A 45 -4.09 1.64 7.76
N GLU A 46 -3.56 1.75 8.97
CA GLU A 46 -4.01 2.73 9.95
C GLU A 46 -3.13 3.97 9.88
N SER A 47 -3.75 5.11 9.58
CA SER A 47 -3.05 6.39 9.49
C SER A 47 -3.88 7.52 10.07
N GLU A 48 -3.21 8.64 10.37
CA GLU A 48 -3.86 9.90 10.67
C GLU A 48 -4.28 10.67 9.40
N LEU A 49 -3.69 10.30 8.26
CA LEU A 49 -3.98 10.88 6.95
C LEU A 49 -5.20 10.23 6.28
N ASP A 50 -5.79 10.93 5.31
CA ASP A 50 -6.86 10.42 4.45
C ASP A 50 -6.37 9.26 3.55
N ALA A 51 -7.31 8.42 3.10
CA ALA A 51 -7.01 7.24 2.29
C ALA A 51 -6.17 7.55 1.02
N GLU A 52 -6.42 8.68 0.36
CA GLU A 52 -5.66 9.11 -0.82
C GLU A 52 -4.24 9.56 -0.46
N ALA A 53 -4.09 10.33 0.61
CA ALA A 53 -2.81 10.78 1.11
C ALA A 53 -1.95 9.59 1.57
N THR A 54 -2.55 8.61 2.24
CA THR A 54 -1.91 7.37 2.66
C THR A 54 -1.46 6.53 1.46
N ALA A 55 -2.32 6.35 0.45
CA ALA A 55 -1.94 5.66 -0.78
C ALA A 55 -0.78 6.36 -1.52
N SER A 56 -0.83 7.70 -1.61
CA SER A 56 0.22 8.51 -2.23
C SER A 56 1.55 8.42 -1.47
N HIS A 57 1.49 8.43 -0.14
CA HIS A 57 2.65 8.29 0.73
C HIS A 57 3.30 6.91 0.57
N LEU A 58 2.52 5.82 0.65
CA LEU A 58 2.98 4.45 0.41
C LEU A 58 3.58 4.28 -0.99
N LYS A 59 2.96 4.92 -2.00
CA LYS A 59 3.49 4.92 -3.37
C LYS A 59 4.87 5.57 -3.45
N ASN A 60 5.06 6.71 -2.81
CA ASN A 60 6.34 7.41 -2.81
C ASN A 60 7.41 6.64 -2.03
N LEU A 61 7.04 6.00 -0.92
CA LEU A 61 7.90 5.09 -0.17
C LEU A 61 8.39 3.93 -1.04
N PHE A 62 7.47 3.21 -1.69
CA PHE A 62 7.88 2.10 -2.55
C PHE A 62 8.71 2.59 -3.74
N LYS A 63 8.37 3.73 -4.36
CA LYS A 63 9.18 4.34 -5.44
C LYS A 63 10.61 4.66 -5.01
N ALA A 64 10.83 5.00 -3.75
CA ALA A 64 12.16 5.29 -3.23
C ALA A 64 13.04 4.02 -3.14
N THR A 65 12.42 2.84 -3.00
CA THR A 65 13.14 1.57 -2.96
C THR A 65 13.74 1.20 -4.33
N PRO A 66 14.82 0.40 -4.36
CA PRO A 66 15.37 -0.12 -5.61
C PRO A 66 14.33 -0.89 -6.45
N ALA A 67 13.41 -1.60 -5.79
CA ALA A 67 12.34 -2.36 -6.45
C ALA A 67 11.30 -1.43 -7.11
N GLY A 68 10.85 -0.38 -6.42
CA GLY A 68 9.88 0.55 -6.99
C GLY A 68 10.43 1.47 -8.10
N LYS A 69 11.76 1.57 -8.25
CA LYS A 69 12.34 2.27 -9.41
C LYS A 69 12.20 1.50 -10.72
N VAL A 70 12.13 0.17 -10.64
CA VAL A 70 12.14 -0.72 -11.83
C VAL A 70 10.82 -1.44 -12.06
N LEU A 71 9.99 -1.59 -11.02
CA LEU A 71 8.71 -2.27 -11.12
C LEU A 71 7.60 -1.28 -11.51
N TYR A 72 6.72 -1.73 -12.39
CA TYR A 72 5.43 -1.08 -12.60
C TYR A 72 4.46 -1.50 -11.50
N PHE A 73 3.89 -0.54 -10.77
CA PHE A 73 2.98 -0.81 -9.67
C PHE A 73 1.90 0.28 -9.54
N SER A 74 0.79 -0.09 -8.92
CA SER A 74 -0.30 0.82 -8.58
C SER A 74 -0.69 0.62 -7.13
N ILE A 75 -0.80 1.73 -6.39
CA ILE A 75 -1.23 1.78 -4.99
C ILE A 75 -2.36 2.80 -4.95
N GLN A 76 -3.54 2.33 -4.55
CA GLN A 76 -4.77 3.11 -4.55
C GLN A 76 -5.65 2.69 -3.37
N PRO A 77 -6.44 3.60 -2.79
CA PRO A 77 -7.40 3.22 -1.76
C PRO A 77 -8.56 2.42 -2.36
N ASP A 78 -9.17 1.51 -1.59
CA ASP A 78 -10.33 0.68 -2.01
C ASP A 78 -11.51 1.53 -2.48
N THR A 79 -11.69 2.71 -1.87
CA THR A 79 -12.70 3.71 -2.26
C THR A 79 -12.55 4.18 -3.72
N PHE A 80 -11.39 4.01 -4.35
CA PHE A 80 -11.18 4.35 -5.76
C PHE A 80 -11.91 3.40 -6.73
N PHE A 81 -12.10 2.12 -6.38
CA PHE A 81 -12.74 1.13 -7.26
C PHE A 81 -14.26 1.01 -7.09
N LYS A 82 -14.85 1.70 -6.10
CA LYS A 82 -16.30 1.69 -5.83
C LYS A 82 -17.06 2.86 -6.45
N LYS A 83 -16.43 3.61 -7.36
CA LYS A 83 -17.07 4.66 -8.15
C LYS A 83 -17.72 4.10 -9.41
#